data_AF-A0A7S3Z3N0-F1
#
_entry.id   AF-A0A7S3Z3N0-F1
#
_cell.length_a   1.000
_cell.length_b   1.000
_cell.length_c   1.000
_cell.angle_alpha   90.00
_cell.angle_beta   90.00
_cell.angle_gamma   90.00
#
_symmetry.space_group_name_H-M   'P 1'
#
loop_
_entity.id
_entity.type
_entity.pdbx_description
1 polymer ?
#
loop_
_entity_poly.entity_id
_entity_poly.type
_entity_poly.pdbx_seq_one_letter_code
_entity_poly.pdbx_strand_id
1 'polypeptide(L)'
;PGSNGDDDVGRSSVFSFLFAVCLGLTPWGLPVHWTNAPRRIRGGGGTGQRRWNSLDFLLDHARRDIRLGTREVNAYIREFAGSQWCEKLRGPEFHHLIKAKSLKKEIIEAFAVINLIRRIVGEMKKAQAGRWNSASKIVGDRKEGGGGGEEGAGGEENGGDDEDGAEKFDGRGMLVIDLCSGKAITATMMNFVFPKSRIIAIDKDHRMCMSHISHLERVQYHFADITEPAFGAWLNKTVQSHLKLKTTPTTTIAPNTNPSPSPSTPEDAPRFVVMVGVHLCGTLSEVAVKEFNRNPGIRALVLCPCCMPKKNDGGLRLTTLARRLKYAASAYQLWCWTVFHQIDRKQASSDLLQDPHMITTKKAGAKHAKNTFIYARRLPSSKCRTRPGDSKQNDPVFCERC
;
A
#
# COMPACT_ATOMS: atom_id res chain seq x y z
N PRO A 1 -52.87 -47.80 26.67
CA PRO A 1 -52.53 -47.15 27.95
C PRO A 1 -51.36 -46.16 27.77
N GLY A 2 -51.63 -44.86 27.94
CA GLY A 2 -50.65 -43.75 27.91
C GLY A 2 -50.64 -42.98 26.57
N SER A 3 -51.57 -42.04 26.35
CA SER A 3 -51.50 -40.58 26.65
C SER A 3 -50.74 -39.79 25.58
N ASN A 4 -51.45 -39.19 24.62
CA ASN A 4 -52.00 -37.81 24.63
C ASN A 4 -50.95 -36.70 24.69
N GLY A 5 -50.97 -35.85 23.65
CA GLY A 5 -50.25 -34.58 23.59
C GLY A 5 -50.33 -33.93 22.21
N ASP A 6 -51.54 -33.78 21.66
CA ASP A 6 -51.84 -32.83 20.59
C ASP A 6 -51.93 -31.42 21.20
N ASP A 7 -51.26 -30.44 20.58
CA ASP A 7 -51.63 -29.02 20.59
C ASP A 7 -50.81 -28.30 19.50
N ASP A 8 -51.21 -28.46 18.23
CA ASP A 8 -50.71 -27.67 17.09
C ASP A 8 -51.76 -26.59 16.75
N VAL A 9 -51.72 -25.50 17.51
CA VAL A 9 -52.51 -24.29 17.31
C VAL A 9 -51.75 -23.35 16.37
N GLY A 10 -52.36 -23.02 15.22
CA GLY A 10 -52.07 -21.75 14.54
C GLY A 10 -51.47 -21.80 13.14
N ARG A 11 -52.03 -22.59 12.22
CA ARG A 11 -51.92 -22.30 10.78
C ARG A 11 -52.93 -21.22 10.39
N SER A 12 -52.52 -19.95 10.43
CA SER A 12 -53.15 -18.90 9.64
C SER A 12 -52.16 -17.77 9.35
N SER A 13 -52.10 -17.36 8.09
CA SER A 13 -51.42 -16.17 7.56
C SER A 13 -49.93 -16.30 7.20
N VAL A 14 -49.64 -17.00 6.10
CA VAL A 14 -48.45 -16.69 5.26
C VAL A 14 -48.78 -16.63 3.76
N PHE A 15 -50.05 -16.77 3.37
CA PHE A 15 -50.45 -16.83 1.95
C PHE A 15 -50.86 -15.49 1.31
N SER A 16 -50.81 -14.37 2.03
CA SER A 16 -51.21 -13.06 1.47
C SER A 16 -50.06 -12.09 1.18
N PHE A 17 -48.79 -12.50 1.31
CA PHE A 17 -47.65 -11.59 1.07
C PHE A 17 -46.97 -11.75 -0.30
N LEU A 18 -47.40 -12.72 -1.12
CA LEU A 18 -46.76 -13.02 -2.41
C LEU A 18 -47.54 -12.54 -3.64
N PHE A 19 -48.67 -11.82 -3.46
CA PHE A 19 -49.43 -11.24 -4.58
C PHE A 19 -49.31 -9.70 -4.69
N ALA A 20 -48.74 -9.01 -3.70
CA ALA A 20 -48.68 -7.54 -3.67
C ALA A 20 -47.42 -6.92 -4.33
N VAL A 21 -46.46 -7.73 -4.79
CA VAL A 21 -45.20 -7.22 -5.38
C VAL A 21 -45.30 -6.95 -6.89
N CYS A 22 -46.40 -7.34 -7.55
CA CYS A 22 -46.58 -7.11 -8.99
C CYS A 22 -47.30 -5.80 -9.38
N LEU A 23 -47.71 -4.95 -8.43
CA LEU A 23 -48.45 -3.70 -8.74
C LEU A 23 -47.90 -2.41 -8.10
N GLY A 24 -46.71 -2.42 -7.49
CA GLY A 24 -46.00 -1.17 -7.18
C GLY A 24 -46.72 -0.20 -6.25
N LEU A 25 -47.37 -0.68 -5.18
CA LEU A 25 -47.96 0.18 -4.14
C LEU A 25 -47.36 -0.15 -2.76
N THR A 26 -46.87 0.88 -2.06
CA THR A 26 -46.43 0.81 -0.66
C THR A 26 -47.59 1.12 0.30
N PRO A 27 -47.61 0.59 1.55
CA PRO A 27 -48.76 0.68 2.47
C PRO A 27 -48.96 2.04 3.15
N TRP A 28 -48.16 3.04 2.83
CA TRP A 28 -48.25 4.38 3.40
C TRP A 28 -48.34 5.35 2.23
N GLY A 29 -49.55 5.83 1.95
CA GLY A 29 -49.89 6.70 0.84
C GLY A 29 -49.28 8.10 0.93
N LEU A 30 -47.95 8.19 0.93
CA LEU A 30 -47.20 9.42 0.75
C LEU A 30 -46.28 9.26 -0.46
N PRO A 31 -46.38 10.15 -1.47
CA PRO A 31 -45.53 10.08 -2.64
C PRO A 31 -44.07 10.27 -2.22
N VAL A 32 -43.21 9.29 -2.52
CA VAL A 32 -41.76 9.43 -2.42
C VAL A 32 -41.32 10.37 -3.54
N HIS A 33 -41.39 11.66 -3.28
CA HIS A 33 -40.66 12.67 -4.05
C HIS A 33 -39.17 12.42 -3.82
N TRP A 34 -38.54 11.71 -4.76
CA TRP A 34 -37.15 12.00 -5.08
C TRP A 34 -37.12 13.46 -5.52
N THR A 35 -36.67 14.35 -4.62
CA THR A 35 -36.28 15.69 -5.01
C THR A 35 -35.06 15.55 -5.91
N ASN A 36 -35.33 15.45 -7.21
CA ASN A 36 -34.40 15.91 -8.22
C ASN A 36 -34.03 17.34 -7.82
N ALA A 37 -32.81 17.51 -7.30
CA ALA A 37 -32.22 18.82 -7.11
C ALA A 37 -32.43 19.61 -8.41
N PRO A 38 -32.89 20.87 -8.33
CA PRO A 38 -33.38 21.58 -9.49
C PRO A 38 -32.27 21.66 -10.54
N ARG A 39 -32.53 21.08 -11.73
CA ARG A 39 -31.83 21.49 -12.94
C ARG A 39 -32.19 22.96 -13.15
N ARG A 40 -31.31 23.83 -12.64
CA ARG A 40 -31.30 25.24 -12.97
C ARG A 40 -30.99 25.33 -14.46
N ILE A 41 -32.05 25.33 -15.28
CA ILE A 41 -31.99 25.84 -16.64
C ILE A 41 -31.90 27.37 -16.47
N ARG A 42 -30.67 27.87 -16.31
CA ARG A 42 -30.40 29.30 -16.47
C ARG A 42 -30.35 29.58 -17.97
N GLY A 43 -31.36 30.29 -18.43
CA GLY A 43 -31.38 30.89 -19.76
C GLY A 43 -30.23 31.89 -19.95
N GLY A 44 -29.74 31.93 -21.19
CA GLY A 44 -29.19 33.08 -21.90
C GLY A 44 -28.29 34.03 -21.14
N GLY A 45 -26.97 33.85 -21.26
CA GLY A 45 -26.00 34.85 -20.81
C GLY A 45 -24.55 34.37 -20.84
N GLY A 46 -24.06 33.99 -22.03
CA GLY A 46 -22.66 34.11 -22.53
C GLY A 46 -21.44 33.94 -21.62
N THR A 47 -21.51 33.31 -20.45
CA THR A 47 -20.34 33.03 -19.62
C THR A 47 -19.98 31.56 -19.80
N GLY A 48 -18.86 31.29 -20.47
CA GLY A 48 -18.38 29.95 -20.78
C GLY A 48 -18.22 29.13 -19.49
N GLN A 49 -19.24 28.33 -19.17
CA GLN A 49 -19.24 27.52 -17.97
C GLN A 49 -18.16 26.44 -18.11
N ARG A 50 -17.04 26.64 -17.39
CA ARG A 50 -15.92 25.71 -17.37
C ARG A 50 -16.44 24.31 -17.03
N ARG A 51 -16.18 23.30 -17.87
CA ARG A 51 -16.57 21.91 -17.59
C ARG A 51 -15.69 21.38 -16.46
N TRP A 52 -16.30 21.03 -15.33
CA TRP A 52 -15.60 20.42 -14.21
C TRP A 52 -15.24 18.98 -14.53
N ASN A 53 -14.00 18.58 -14.25
CA ASN A 53 -13.55 17.20 -14.34
C ASN A 53 -13.67 16.50 -12.97
N SER A 54 -13.43 15.18 -12.90
CA SER A 54 -13.59 14.43 -11.64
C SER A 54 -12.60 14.86 -10.55
N LEU A 55 -11.42 15.39 -10.92
CA LEU A 55 -10.46 15.96 -9.97
C LEU A 55 -10.99 17.28 -9.39
N ASP A 56 -11.61 18.14 -10.22
CA ASP A 56 -12.24 19.38 -9.75
C ASP A 56 -13.32 19.10 -8.69
N PHE A 57 -14.22 18.16 -8.99
CA PHE A 57 -15.25 17.74 -8.04
C PHE A 57 -14.65 17.16 -6.76
N LEU A 58 -13.61 16.32 -6.87
CA LEU A 58 -12.95 15.73 -5.72
C LEU A 58 -12.29 16.78 -4.82
N LEU A 59 -11.57 17.73 -5.43
CA LEU A 59 -10.85 18.78 -4.70
C LEU A 59 -11.79 19.83 -4.10
N ASP A 60 -12.86 20.21 -4.81
CA ASP A 60 -13.86 21.14 -4.28
C ASP A 60 -14.57 20.55 -3.06
N HIS A 61 -14.99 19.28 -3.13
CA HIS A 61 -15.59 18.58 -2.00
C HIS A 61 -14.62 18.50 -0.82
N ALA A 62 -13.37 18.08 -1.06
CA ALA A 62 -12.36 17.99 -0.02
C ALA A 62 -12.09 19.35 0.64
N ARG A 63 -11.92 20.42 -0.15
CA ARG A 63 -11.64 21.78 0.35
C ARG A 63 -12.84 22.37 1.09
N ARG A 64 -14.07 22.11 0.63
CA ARG A 64 -15.30 22.51 1.33
C ARG A 64 -15.38 21.84 2.69
N ASP A 65 -15.21 20.54 2.74
CA ASP A 65 -15.33 19.79 3.99
C ASP A 65 -14.23 20.14 5.00
N ILE A 66 -13.00 20.41 4.53
CA ILE A 66 -11.89 20.92 5.35
C ILE A 66 -12.27 22.28 5.95
N ARG A 67 -12.78 23.23 5.14
CA ARG A 67 -13.20 24.56 5.62
C ARG A 67 -14.33 24.49 6.65
N LEU A 68 -15.24 23.55 6.49
CA LEU A 68 -16.37 23.36 7.40
C LEU A 68 -15.98 22.57 8.67
N GLY A 69 -14.73 22.14 8.81
CA GLY A 69 -14.27 21.33 9.94
C GLY A 69 -14.99 19.98 10.06
N THR A 70 -15.64 19.52 8.98
CA THR A 70 -16.39 18.26 9.00
C THR A 70 -15.41 17.10 9.09
N ARG A 71 -15.61 16.20 10.06
CA ARG A 71 -14.75 15.02 10.28
C ARG A 71 -14.83 13.97 9.17
N GLU A 72 -15.60 14.20 8.11
CA GLU A 72 -15.93 13.18 7.10
C GLU A 72 -14.94 13.08 5.94
N VAL A 73 -13.97 14.01 5.80
CA VAL A 73 -12.96 13.87 4.75
C VAL A 73 -11.99 12.76 5.07
N ASN A 74 -11.90 11.81 4.15
CA ASN A 74 -10.88 10.80 4.15
C ASN A 74 -9.47 11.41 4.27
N ALA A 75 -8.64 10.91 5.20
CA ALA A 75 -7.33 11.47 5.50
C ALA A 75 -6.42 11.56 4.25
N TYR A 76 -6.46 10.56 3.38
CA TYR A 76 -5.64 10.53 2.15
C TYR A 76 -6.12 11.53 1.10
N ILE A 77 -7.42 11.75 1.00
CA ILE A 77 -7.96 12.81 0.13
C ILE A 77 -7.57 14.19 0.67
N ARG A 78 -7.57 14.37 2.00
CA ARG A 78 -7.09 15.61 2.64
C ARG A 78 -5.61 15.86 2.34
N GLU A 79 -4.75 14.84 2.56
CA GLU A 79 -3.31 14.93 2.26
C GLU A 79 -3.08 15.25 0.77
N PHE A 80 -3.78 14.55 -0.13
CA PHE A 80 -3.70 14.80 -1.57
C PHE A 80 -4.13 16.22 -1.95
N ALA A 81 -5.27 16.69 -1.44
CA ALA A 81 -5.81 18.01 -1.76
C ALA A 81 -4.96 19.17 -1.20
N GLY A 82 -4.24 18.94 -0.11
CA GLY A 82 -3.28 19.88 0.47
C GLY A 82 -1.90 19.85 -0.21
N SER A 83 -1.64 18.83 -1.04
CA SER A 83 -0.36 18.70 -1.73
C SER A 83 -0.29 19.55 -3.01
N GLN A 84 0.91 20.00 -3.38
CA GLN A 84 1.17 20.62 -4.68
C GLN A 84 0.93 19.67 -5.88
N TRP A 85 0.78 18.37 -5.64
CA TRP A 85 0.66 17.34 -6.67
C TRP A 85 -0.71 17.33 -7.33
N CYS A 86 -1.75 17.77 -6.61
CA CYS A 86 -3.08 17.88 -7.18
C CYS A 86 -3.13 18.88 -8.34
N GLU A 87 -2.33 19.95 -8.28
CA GLU A 87 -2.21 20.93 -9.36
C GLU A 87 -1.42 20.37 -10.54
N LYS A 88 -0.35 19.58 -10.30
CA LYS A 88 0.39 18.88 -11.37
C LYS A 88 -0.50 17.93 -12.16
N LEU A 89 -1.38 17.20 -11.47
CA LEU A 89 -2.31 16.29 -12.13
C LEU A 89 -3.35 16.99 -13.01
N ARG A 90 -3.55 18.31 -12.91
CA ARG A 90 -4.44 19.05 -13.82
C ARG A 90 -3.87 19.20 -15.23
N GLY A 91 -2.59 18.86 -15.44
CA GLY A 91 -1.94 18.93 -16.74
C GLY A 91 -2.68 18.09 -17.80
N PRO A 92 -2.68 18.53 -19.08
CA PRO A 92 -3.33 17.82 -20.17
C PRO A 92 -2.85 16.38 -20.33
N GLU A 93 -1.60 16.09 -19.97
CA GLU A 93 -0.97 14.77 -19.99
C GLU A 93 -1.63 13.76 -19.04
N PHE A 94 -2.38 14.21 -18.03
CA PHE A 94 -3.06 13.36 -17.05
C PHE A 94 -4.59 13.27 -17.24
N HIS A 95 -5.13 13.88 -18.30
CA HIS A 95 -6.58 13.95 -18.52
C HIS A 95 -7.29 12.59 -18.55
N HIS A 96 -6.66 11.53 -19.06
CA HIS A 96 -7.24 10.19 -19.08
C HIS A 96 -7.23 9.49 -17.71
N LEU A 97 -6.31 9.87 -16.81
CA LEU A 97 -6.34 9.43 -15.41
C LEU A 97 -7.49 10.10 -14.68
N ILE A 98 -7.62 11.43 -14.83
CA ILE A 98 -8.60 12.23 -14.10
C ILE A 98 -10.03 11.85 -14.44
N LYS A 99 -10.33 11.50 -15.69
CA LYS A 99 -11.70 11.15 -16.12
C LYS A 99 -12.21 9.82 -15.56
N ALA A 100 -11.41 9.09 -14.78
CA ALA A 100 -11.81 7.83 -14.20
C ALA A 100 -12.88 8.03 -13.11
N LYS A 101 -14.01 7.31 -13.23
CA LYS A 101 -15.03 7.24 -12.17
C LYS A 101 -14.45 6.70 -10.85
N SER A 102 -13.34 5.99 -10.91
CA SER A 102 -12.59 5.41 -9.79
C SER A 102 -11.51 6.31 -9.20
N LEU A 103 -11.30 7.54 -9.70
CA LEU A 103 -10.16 8.38 -9.32
C LEU A 103 -10.02 8.55 -7.79
N LYS A 104 -11.12 8.86 -7.09
CA LYS A 104 -11.12 8.99 -5.62
C LYS A 104 -10.59 7.73 -4.94
N LYS A 105 -11.03 6.55 -5.39
CA LYS A 105 -10.63 5.25 -4.85
C LYS A 105 -9.14 5.00 -5.12
N GLU A 106 -8.69 5.26 -6.35
CA GLU A 106 -7.30 5.04 -6.77
C GLU A 106 -6.33 5.97 -6.02
N ILE A 107 -6.70 7.22 -5.75
CA ILE A 107 -5.90 8.13 -4.90
C ILE A 107 -5.80 7.59 -3.47
N ILE A 108 -6.91 7.14 -2.88
CA ILE A 108 -6.92 6.58 -1.53
C ILE A 108 -6.02 5.35 -1.43
N GLU A 109 -6.15 4.43 -2.39
CA GLU A 109 -5.33 3.23 -2.44
C GLU A 109 -3.84 3.55 -2.63
N ALA A 110 -3.51 4.53 -3.48
CA ALA A 110 -2.14 4.96 -3.69
C ALA A 110 -1.51 5.58 -2.42
N PHE A 111 -2.23 6.47 -1.73
CA PHE A 111 -1.73 7.12 -0.52
C PHE A 111 -1.60 6.18 0.67
N ALA A 112 -2.50 5.22 0.79
CA ALA A 112 -2.39 4.15 1.77
C ALA A 112 -1.07 3.35 1.59
N VAL A 113 -0.73 2.99 0.35
CA VAL A 113 0.58 2.38 0.03
C VAL A 113 1.74 3.30 0.35
N ILE A 114 1.67 4.57 -0.06
CA ILE A 114 2.72 5.56 0.20
C ILE A 114 3.03 5.67 1.70
N ASN A 115 2.00 5.69 2.54
CA ASN A 115 2.16 5.77 3.99
C ASN A 115 2.77 4.49 4.58
N LEU A 116 2.39 3.32 4.06
CA LEU A 116 3.07 2.06 4.41
C LEU A 116 4.55 2.06 4.00
N ILE A 117 4.88 2.57 2.80
CA ILE A 117 6.28 2.69 2.37
C ILE A 117 7.05 3.62 3.31
N ARG A 118 6.50 4.79 3.66
CA ARG A 118 7.12 5.73 4.61
C ARG A 118 7.40 5.05 5.95
N ARG A 119 6.41 4.33 6.49
CA ARG A 119 6.56 3.56 7.74
C ARG A 119 7.69 2.53 7.64
N ILE A 120 7.68 1.69 6.61
CA ILE A 120 8.68 0.63 6.44
C ILE A 120 10.08 1.22 6.29
N VAL A 121 10.23 2.28 5.50
CA VAL A 121 11.51 2.97 5.33
C VAL A 121 11.97 3.61 6.65
N GLY A 122 11.06 4.19 7.42
CA GLY A 122 11.34 4.70 8.76
C GLY A 122 11.87 3.61 9.69
N GLU A 123 11.22 2.44 9.73
CA GLU A 123 11.68 1.27 10.48
C GLU A 123 13.05 0.77 10.00
N MET A 124 13.30 0.76 8.70
CA MET A 124 14.60 0.40 8.12
C MET A 124 15.72 1.36 8.56
N LYS A 125 15.45 2.67 8.51
CA LYS A 125 16.40 3.70 8.96
C LYS A 125 16.70 3.57 10.46
N LYS A 126 15.68 3.39 11.30
CA LYS A 126 15.86 3.15 12.75
C LYS A 126 16.72 1.92 13.01
N ALA A 127 16.48 0.82 12.29
CA ALA A 127 17.29 -0.40 12.40
C ALA A 127 18.74 -0.23 11.95
N GLN A 128 19.01 0.66 10.99
CA GLN A 128 20.37 1.00 10.55
C GLN A 128 21.08 1.91 11.56
N ALA A 129 20.41 2.93 12.07
CA ALA A 129 20.98 3.86 13.05
C ALA A 129 21.37 3.14 14.35
N GLY A 130 20.52 2.22 14.84
CA GLY A 130 20.84 1.44 16.04
C GLY A 130 22.12 0.60 15.91
N ARG A 131 22.45 0.11 14.71
CA ARG A 131 23.71 -0.62 14.47
C ARG A 131 24.94 0.27 14.62
N TRP A 132 24.85 1.51 14.14
CA TRP A 132 25.96 2.47 14.23
C TRP A 132 26.29 2.76 15.69
N ASN A 133 25.27 3.01 16.51
CA ASN A 133 25.45 3.30 17.93
C ASN A 133 26.05 2.09 18.68
N SER A 134 25.66 0.86 18.34
CA SER A 134 26.27 -0.34 18.94
C SER A 134 27.71 -0.60 18.48
N ALA A 135 28.04 -0.31 17.22
CA ALA A 135 29.40 -0.49 16.70
C ALA A 135 30.38 0.49 17.36
N SER A 136 29.99 1.74 17.57
CA SER A 136 30.82 2.75 18.25
C SER A 136 31.08 2.42 19.72
N LYS A 137 30.11 1.81 20.42
CA LYS A 137 30.27 1.42 21.83
C LYS A 137 31.29 0.28 22.01
N ILE A 138 31.34 -0.68 21.08
CA ILE A 138 32.29 -1.80 21.13
C ILE A 138 33.75 -1.33 20.94
N VAL A 139 33.98 -0.21 20.24
CA VAL A 139 35.33 0.35 20.04
C VAL A 139 35.79 1.20 21.23
N GLY A 140 34.87 1.72 22.06
CA GLY A 140 35.19 2.60 23.19
C GLY A 140 35.51 1.90 24.51
N ASP A 141 35.05 0.67 24.73
CA ASP A 141 35.02 0.04 26.08
C ASP A 141 36.28 -0.78 26.45
N ARG A 142 37.45 -0.46 25.87
CA ARG A 142 38.71 -1.18 26.17
C ARG A 142 39.65 -0.47 27.15
N LYS A 143 39.14 0.45 27.98
CA LYS A 143 39.90 1.00 29.12
C LYS A 143 39.19 0.74 30.45
N GLU A 144 39.80 -0.19 31.19
CA GLU A 144 40.00 -0.22 32.64
C GLU A 144 38.80 0.13 33.55
N GLY A 145 38.19 -0.93 34.09
CA GLY A 145 38.14 -1.20 35.53
C GLY A 145 37.41 -0.19 36.44
N GLY A 146 36.39 -0.70 37.14
CA GLY A 146 36.03 -0.19 38.46
C GLY A 146 34.55 0.00 38.73
N GLY A 147 33.92 -1.00 39.38
CA GLY A 147 33.06 -0.83 40.55
C GLY A 147 31.70 -0.10 40.44
N GLY A 148 30.64 -0.83 40.80
CA GLY A 148 29.63 -0.34 41.75
C GLY A 148 28.29 0.14 41.19
N GLY A 149 27.25 -0.70 41.40
CA GLY A 149 25.91 -0.32 41.91
C GLY A 149 25.00 0.62 41.11
N GLU A 150 23.82 0.13 40.72
CA GLU A 150 22.50 0.49 41.27
C GLU A 150 21.35 0.17 40.29
N GLU A 151 20.31 -0.46 40.82
CA GLU A 151 19.07 -0.82 40.15
C GLU A 151 18.11 0.38 40.19
N GLY A 152 17.67 0.85 39.01
CA GLY A 152 16.73 1.98 38.87
C GLY A 152 15.52 1.64 38.02
N ALA A 153 14.34 1.85 38.60
CA ALA A 153 13.01 1.45 38.15
C ALA A 153 12.47 2.19 36.91
N GLY A 154 11.41 1.59 36.34
CA GLY A 154 10.88 1.83 35.00
C GLY A 154 10.29 3.23 34.74
N GLY A 155 10.48 3.67 33.49
CA GLY A 155 9.86 4.85 32.90
C GLY A 155 8.79 4.46 31.89
N GLU A 156 7.58 5.00 32.06
CA GLU A 156 6.47 4.95 31.11
C GLU A 156 6.82 5.69 29.82
N GLU A 157 6.67 5.00 28.68
CA GLU A 157 6.85 5.57 27.35
C GLU A 157 5.66 6.49 26.99
N ASN A 158 5.76 7.77 27.33
CA ASN A 158 4.87 8.80 26.80
C ASN A 158 5.19 9.04 25.32
N GLY A 159 4.42 8.42 24.44
CA GLY A 159 4.45 8.65 22.99
C GLY A 159 3.82 9.97 22.59
N GLY A 160 4.52 11.08 22.86
CA GLY A 160 4.21 12.38 22.25
C GLY A 160 4.54 12.35 20.76
N ASP A 161 3.54 12.61 19.93
CA ASP A 161 3.65 12.68 18.47
C ASP A 161 4.40 13.94 18.04
N ASP A 162 5.72 13.99 18.26
CA ASP A 162 6.63 15.03 17.76
C ASP A 162 6.84 14.89 16.24
N GLU A 163 5.77 15.07 15.45
CA GLU A 163 5.81 14.96 13.97
C GLU A 163 6.46 16.18 13.26
N ASP A 164 6.79 17.26 13.98
CA ASP A 164 7.15 18.55 13.36
C ASP A 164 8.61 18.66 12.85
N GLY A 165 9.43 17.60 12.96
CA GLY A 165 10.85 17.66 12.58
C GLY A 165 11.39 16.52 11.72
N ALA A 166 10.60 15.49 11.44
CA ALA A 166 11.10 14.34 10.67
C ALA A 166 11.30 14.74 9.19
N GLU A 167 12.56 14.86 8.77
CA GLU A 167 12.93 15.11 7.38
C GLU A 167 12.15 14.17 6.43
N LYS A 168 11.32 14.76 5.57
CA LYS A 168 10.44 14.01 4.69
C LYS A 168 11.26 13.14 3.74
N PHE A 169 11.11 11.82 3.86
CA PHE A 169 11.80 10.87 2.98
C PHE A 169 11.42 11.08 1.51
N ASP A 170 12.42 11.36 0.67
CA ASP A 170 12.24 11.77 -0.73
C ASP A 170 12.41 10.62 -1.74
N GLY A 171 12.66 9.39 -1.28
CA GLY A 171 12.83 8.23 -2.15
C GLY A 171 14.25 7.99 -2.67
N ARG A 172 15.25 8.75 -2.25
CA ARG A 172 16.62 8.55 -2.74
C ARG A 172 17.13 7.13 -2.52
N GLY A 173 17.73 6.54 -3.55
CA GLY A 173 18.23 5.16 -3.55
C GLY A 173 17.15 4.08 -3.65
N MET A 174 15.87 4.46 -3.60
CA MET A 174 14.73 3.55 -3.68
C MET A 174 14.37 3.25 -5.13
N LEU A 175 14.25 1.95 -5.44
CA LEU A 175 13.52 1.47 -6.60
C LEU A 175 12.17 0.91 -6.14
N VAL A 176 11.08 1.38 -6.73
CA VAL A 176 9.74 0.83 -6.51
C VAL A 176 9.32 0.00 -7.72
N ILE A 177 8.80 -1.19 -7.46
CA ILE A 177 8.24 -2.11 -8.47
C ILE A 177 6.74 -2.25 -8.19
N ASP A 178 5.90 -1.62 -9.01
CA ASP A 178 4.44 -1.59 -8.86
C ASP A 178 3.80 -2.66 -9.77
N LEU A 179 3.38 -3.77 -9.16
CA LEU A 179 2.83 -4.95 -9.84
C LEU A 179 1.33 -4.82 -10.09
N CYS A 180 0.90 -5.21 -11.30
CA CYS A 180 -0.47 -5.03 -11.79
C CYS A 180 -0.93 -3.59 -11.61
N SER A 181 -0.08 -2.68 -12.10
CA SER A 181 -0.22 -1.23 -11.90
C SER A 181 -1.48 -0.66 -12.55
N GLY A 182 -2.13 -1.39 -13.47
CA GLY A 182 -3.21 -0.88 -14.28
C GLY A 182 -2.77 0.39 -15.01
N LYS A 183 -3.54 1.46 -14.85
CA LYS A 183 -3.20 2.80 -15.37
C LYS A 183 -2.06 3.50 -14.62
N ALA A 184 -1.35 2.83 -13.72
CA ALA A 184 -0.18 3.32 -13.01
C ALA A 184 -0.43 4.61 -12.19
N ILE A 185 -1.61 4.76 -11.60
CA ILE A 185 -1.92 5.90 -10.72
C ILE A 185 -1.08 5.84 -9.45
N THR A 186 -0.92 4.67 -8.84
CA THR A 186 -0.04 4.48 -7.68
C THR A 186 1.39 4.90 -8.00
N ALA A 187 1.96 4.41 -9.10
CA ALA A 187 3.28 4.84 -9.60
C ALA A 187 3.36 6.35 -9.87
N THR A 188 2.31 6.95 -10.46
CA THR A 188 2.24 8.40 -10.71
C THR A 188 2.27 9.21 -9.40
N MET A 189 1.53 8.78 -8.38
CA MET A 189 1.56 9.45 -7.07
C MET A 189 2.92 9.29 -6.40
N MET A 190 3.51 8.08 -6.45
CA MET A 190 4.84 7.82 -5.90
C MET A 190 5.92 8.68 -6.56
N ASN A 191 5.83 8.97 -7.86
CA ASN A 191 6.75 9.87 -8.56
C ASN A 191 6.75 11.28 -7.94
N PHE A 192 5.59 11.76 -7.51
CA PHE A 192 5.48 13.07 -6.88
C PHE A 192 5.86 13.07 -5.40
N VAL A 193 5.54 11.99 -4.68
CA VAL A 193 5.80 11.87 -3.25
C VAL A 193 7.27 11.55 -2.95
N PHE A 194 7.86 10.69 -3.76
CA PHE A 194 9.22 10.22 -3.65
C PHE A 194 10.01 10.70 -4.87
N PRO A 195 10.25 12.03 -4.99
CA PRO A 195 10.82 12.59 -6.20
C PRO A 195 12.14 11.91 -6.54
N LYS A 196 13.00 11.52 -5.60
CA LYS A 196 14.31 10.91 -5.89
C LYS A 196 14.27 9.38 -6.06
N SER A 197 13.09 8.77 -6.10
CA SER A 197 12.94 7.34 -6.39
C SER A 197 12.95 7.04 -7.89
N ARG A 198 13.27 5.79 -8.22
CA ARG A 198 13.01 5.19 -9.54
C ARG A 198 11.81 4.27 -9.41
N ILE A 199 10.92 4.27 -10.39
CA ILE A 199 9.67 3.51 -10.33
C ILE A 199 9.50 2.70 -11.62
N ILE A 200 9.14 1.42 -11.49
CA ILE A 200 8.77 0.57 -12.62
C ILE A 200 7.35 0.06 -12.37
N ALA A 201 6.42 0.49 -13.21
CA ALA A 201 5.04 0.04 -13.23
C ALA A 201 4.90 -1.14 -14.20
N ILE A 202 4.29 -2.24 -13.75
CA ILE A 202 4.18 -3.49 -14.51
C ILE A 202 2.71 -3.89 -14.65
N ASP A 203 2.29 -4.15 -15.88
CA ASP A 203 0.99 -4.76 -16.16
C ASP A 203 1.05 -5.54 -17.48
N LYS A 204 0.05 -6.40 -17.70
CA LYS A 204 -0.07 -7.23 -18.90
C LYS A 204 -1.14 -6.76 -19.87
N ASP A 205 -1.93 -5.73 -19.53
CA ASP A 205 -2.93 -5.20 -20.45
C ASP A 205 -2.32 -4.11 -21.35
N HIS A 206 -2.04 -4.46 -22.61
CA HIS A 206 -1.47 -3.57 -23.63
C HIS A 206 -2.46 -2.49 -24.10
N ARG A 207 -3.75 -2.60 -23.73
CA ARG A 207 -4.81 -1.68 -24.19
C ARG A 207 -4.91 -0.42 -23.32
N MET A 208 -4.13 -0.34 -22.24
CA MET A 208 -4.18 0.78 -21.32
C MET A 208 -3.51 2.01 -21.91
N CYS A 209 -4.15 3.17 -21.77
CA CYS A 209 -3.56 4.44 -22.19
C CYS A 209 -2.49 4.88 -21.18
N MET A 210 -1.21 4.76 -21.59
CA MET A 210 -0.05 5.09 -20.77
C MET A 210 0.64 6.40 -21.16
N SER A 211 -0.05 7.29 -21.90
CA SER A 211 0.53 8.57 -22.39
C SER A 211 1.06 9.48 -21.29
N HIS A 212 0.47 9.47 -20.10
CA HIS A 212 0.99 10.21 -18.95
C HIS A 212 2.39 9.75 -18.53
N ILE A 213 2.74 8.46 -18.68
CA ILE A 213 4.03 7.93 -18.21
C ILE A 213 5.20 8.57 -18.95
N SER A 214 5.05 8.90 -20.24
CA SER A 214 6.11 9.58 -20.99
C SER A 214 6.46 10.98 -20.46
N HIS A 215 5.61 11.54 -19.60
CA HIS A 215 5.82 12.84 -18.96
C HIS A 215 6.36 12.69 -17.52
N LEU A 216 6.60 11.46 -17.07
CA LEU A 216 7.14 11.17 -15.74
C LEU A 216 8.57 10.65 -15.87
N GLU A 217 9.55 11.53 -15.65
CA GLU A 217 10.99 11.26 -15.82
C GLU A 217 11.49 9.96 -15.15
N ARG A 218 10.86 9.56 -14.06
CA ARG A 218 11.35 8.50 -13.16
C ARG A 218 10.47 7.26 -13.15
N VAL A 219 9.39 7.27 -13.94
CA VAL A 219 8.47 6.14 -14.05
C VAL A 219 8.68 5.46 -15.38
N GLN A 220 9.01 4.18 -15.32
CA GLN A 220 9.09 3.30 -16.48
C GLN A 220 7.87 2.38 -16.47
N TYR A 221 7.30 2.11 -17.64
CA TYR A 221 6.27 1.08 -17.79
C TYR A 221 6.89 -0.16 -18.44
N HIS A 222 6.65 -1.32 -17.84
CA HIS A 222 7.11 -2.60 -18.35
C HIS A 222 5.92 -3.53 -18.59
N PHE A 223 5.74 -3.92 -19.84
CA PHE A 223 4.70 -4.87 -20.23
C PHE A 223 5.16 -6.29 -19.89
N ALA A 224 4.52 -6.94 -18.92
CA ALA A 224 4.82 -8.31 -18.55
C ALA A 224 3.64 -8.99 -17.85
N ASP A 225 3.44 -10.28 -18.10
CA ASP A 225 2.63 -11.13 -17.22
C ASP A 225 3.50 -11.64 -16.08
N ILE A 226 3.18 -11.23 -14.85
CA ILE A 226 3.97 -11.58 -13.68
C ILE A 226 3.92 -13.08 -13.35
N THR A 227 2.96 -13.82 -13.92
CA THR A 227 2.87 -15.28 -13.73
C THR A 227 3.89 -16.06 -14.55
N GLU A 228 4.47 -15.44 -15.57
CA GLU A 228 5.39 -16.12 -16.48
C GLU A 228 6.78 -16.31 -15.84
N PRO A 229 7.47 -17.44 -16.04
CA PRO A 229 8.82 -17.65 -15.51
C PRO A 229 9.83 -16.59 -15.95
N ALA A 230 9.67 -16.06 -17.18
CA ALA A 230 10.51 -15.01 -17.72
C ALA A 230 10.46 -13.72 -16.88
N PHE A 231 9.33 -13.44 -16.22
CA PHE A 231 9.19 -12.29 -15.33
C PHE A 231 10.13 -12.40 -14.13
N GLY A 232 10.23 -13.55 -13.47
CA GLY A 232 11.12 -13.74 -12.32
C GLY A 232 12.59 -13.53 -12.67
N ALA A 233 13.02 -14.01 -13.84
CA ALA A 233 14.37 -13.79 -14.35
C ALA A 233 14.65 -12.30 -14.64
N TRP A 234 13.70 -11.61 -15.28
CA TRP A 234 13.77 -10.17 -15.53
C TRP A 234 13.79 -9.37 -14.23
N LEU A 235 12.96 -9.73 -13.26
CA LEU A 235 12.85 -9.07 -11.97
C LEU A 235 14.16 -9.17 -11.20
N ASN A 236 14.74 -10.38 -11.10
CA ASN A 236 16.04 -10.56 -10.45
C ASN A 236 17.12 -9.73 -11.12
N LYS A 237 17.22 -9.76 -12.46
CA LYS A 237 18.17 -8.93 -13.21
C LYS A 237 18.00 -7.44 -12.88
N THR A 238 16.76 -6.96 -12.89
CA THR A 238 16.42 -5.55 -12.60
C THR A 238 16.81 -5.14 -11.18
N VAL A 239 16.49 -5.98 -10.20
CA VAL A 239 16.87 -5.79 -8.79
C VAL A 239 18.39 -5.74 -8.65
N GLN A 240 19.10 -6.71 -9.21
CA GLN A 240 20.56 -6.78 -9.14
C GLN A 240 21.23 -5.58 -9.82
N SER A 241 20.75 -5.17 -11.00
CA SER A 241 21.24 -3.97 -11.68
C SER A 241 21.06 -2.72 -10.82
N HIS A 242 19.90 -2.54 -10.18
CA HIS A 242 19.67 -1.38 -9.30
C HIS A 242 20.62 -1.36 -8.08
N LEU A 243 20.81 -2.52 -7.46
CA LEU A 243 21.71 -2.65 -6.31
C LEU A 243 23.18 -2.50 -6.69
N LYS A 244 23.56 -2.87 -7.92
CA LYS A 244 24.95 -2.85 -8.39
C LYS A 244 25.42 -1.53 -8.98
N LEU A 245 24.56 -0.59 -9.41
CA LEU A 245 25.14 0.62 -10.03
C LEU A 245 26.03 1.29 -8.99
N LYS A 246 27.32 1.35 -9.26
CA LYS A 246 28.24 2.10 -8.42
C LYS A 246 27.73 3.54 -8.42
N THR A 247 27.79 4.21 -7.27
CA THR A 247 27.86 5.66 -7.30
C THR A 247 29.09 5.98 -8.10
N THR A 248 28.92 6.38 -9.36
CA THR A 248 30.02 6.89 -10.14
C THR A 248 30.43 8.17 -9.41
N PRO A 249 31.58 8.21 -8.73
CA PRO A 249 31.97 9.43 -8.05
C PRO A 249 32.11 10.48 -9.15
N THR A 250 31.30 11.53 -9.08
CA THR A 250 31.44 12.70 -9.96
C THR A 250 32.73 13.41 -9.54
N THR A 251 33.88 12.83 -9.92
CA THR A 251 35.21 13.34 -9.63
C THR A 251 35.55 14.41 -10.65
N THR A 252 35.02 15.61 -10.42
CA THR A 252 35.56 16.85 -10.98
C THR A 252 35.92 17.76 -9.81
N ILE A 253 36.95 17.41 -9.05
CA ILE A 253 37.52 18.32 -8.04
C ILE A 253 39.04 18.37 -8.24
N ALA A 254 39.50 19.59 -8.48
CA ALA A 254 40.89 19.98 -8.66
C ALA A 254 41.75 19.61 -7.43
N PRO A 255 43.05 19.33 -7.64
CA PRO A 255 43.97 19.01 -6.55
C PRO A 255 44.29 20.26 -5.72
N ASN A 256 44.05 20.21 -4.40
CA ASN A 256 44.65 21.02 -3.30
C ASN A 256 43.71 21.68 -2.27
N THR A 257 42.72 20.95 -1.73
CA THR A 257 42.13 21.35 -0.43
C THR A 257 41.98 20.15 0.50
N ASN A 258 42.40 20.33 1.76
CA ASN A 258 42.31 19.31 2.81
C ASN A 258 40.87 18.78 2.95
N PRO A 259 40.66 17.45 3.03
CA PRO A 259 39.33 16.87 3.15
C PRO A 259 38.75 17.16 4.53
N SER A 260 37.99 18.25 4.64
CA SER A 260 36.99 18.39 5.70
C SER A 260 35.97 17.26 5.53
N PRO A 261 35.49 16.60 6.60
CA PRO A 261 34.43 15.60 6.54
C PRO A 261 33.12 16.30 6.14
N SER A 262 32.99 16.59 4.85
CA SER A 262 31.77 17.12 4.27
C SER A 262 30.69 16.04 4.40
N PRO A 263 29.45 16.40 4.74
CA PRO A 263 28.33 15.47 4.82
C PRO A 263 28.29 14.64 3.54
N SER A 264 28.31 13.31 3.71
CA SER A 264 28.31 12.31 2.64
C SER A 264 27.46 12.80 1.46
N THR A 265 28.07 12.91 0.29
CA THR A 265 27.39 13.50 -0.85
C THR A 265 26.08 12.76 -1.12
N PRO A 266 25.06 13.46 -1.62
CA PRO A 266 23.78 12.90 -2.04
C PRO A 266 23.78 11.59 -2.81
N GLU A 267 24.88 11.21 -3.45
CA GLU A 267 24.97 10.04 -4.30
C GLU A 267 25.07 8.74 -3.48
N ASP A 268 25.70 8.76 -2.31
CA ASP A 268 26.06 7.55 -1.53
C ASP A 268 24.92 6.91 -0.72
N ALA A 269 23.66 7.30 -0.99
CA ALA A 269 22.53 6.74 -0.27
C ALA A 269 22.40 5.22 -0.52
N PRO A 270 22.19 4.41 0.54
CA PRO A 270 22.05 2.97 0.39
C PRO A 270 20.85 2.65 -0.49
N ARG A 271 21.07 1.78 -1.48
CA ARG A 271 20.02 1.40 -2.42
C ARG A 271 19.21 0.23 -1.94
N PHE A 272 17.92 0.28 -2.22
CA PHE A 272 16.99 -0.77 -1.86
C PHE A 272 15.82 -0.82 -2.83
N VAL A 273 15.15 -1.97 -2.84
CA VAL A 273 13.98 -2.21 -3.68
C VAL A 273 12.76 -2.46 -2.81
N VAL A 274 11.65 -1.82 -3.16
CA VAL A 274 10.32 -2.01 -2.57
C VAL A 274 9.40 -2.55 -3.66
N MET A 275 8.72 -3.66 -3.39
CA MET A 275 7.73 -4.22 -4.29
C MET A 275 6.32 -3.92 -3.76
N VAL A 276 5.44 -3.47 -4.65
CA VAL A 276 4.08 -3.01 -4.34
C VAL A 276 3.09 -3.76 -5.22
N GLY A 277 1.90 -4.08 -4.69
CA GLY A 277 0.81 -4.60 -5.51
C GLY A 277 -0.57 -4.35 -4.90
N VAL A 278 -1.32 -3.40 -5.46
CA VAL A 278 -2.62 -2.92 -4.94
C VAL A 278 -3.82 -3.58 -5.62
N HIS A 279 -3.64 -4.03 -6.85
CA HIS A 279 -4.71 -4.61 -7.66
C HIS A 279 -4.43 -6.06 -8.05
N LEU A 280 -3.62 -6.74 -7.26
CA LEU A 280 -3.34 -8.16 -7.44
C LEU A 280 -4.63 -8.96 -7.24
N CYS A 281 -5.13 -9.52 -8.34
CA CYS A 281 -6.35 -10.30 -8.39
C CYS A 281 -6.05 -11.80 -8.20
N GLY A 282 -6.76 -12.46 -7.29
CA GLY A 282 -6.65 -13.91 -7.12
C GLY A 282 -5.21 -14.32 -6.82
N THR A 283 -4.69 -15.31 -7.55
CA THR A 283 -3.36 -15.90 -7.34
C THR A 283 -2.19 -14.94 -7.61
N LEU A 284 -2.42 -13.76 -8.19
CA LEU A 284 -1.37 -12.78 -8.45
C LEU A 284 -0.69 -12.28 -7.17
N SER A 285 -1.40 -12.25 -6.04
CA SER A 285 -0.79 -11.94 -4.73
C SER A 285 0.19 -13.02 -4.26
N GLU A 286 -0.09 -14.29 -4.56
CA GLU A 286 0.80 -15.41 -4.22
C GLU A 286 2.06 -15.35 -5.08
N VAL A 287 1.91 -15.04 -6.37
CA VAL A 287 3.03 -14.83 -7.28
C VAL A 287 3.94 -13.69 -6.78
N ALA A 288 3.36 -12.57 -6.35
CA ALA A 288 4.13 -11.48 -5.77
C ALA A 288 4.89 -11.90 -4.50
N VAL A 289 4.26 -12.65 -3.58
CA VAL A 289 4.95 -13.17 -2.38
C VAL A 289 6.06 -14.15 -2.75
N LYS A 290 5.82 -15.02 -3.73
CA LYS A 290 6.82 -15.97 -4.23
C LYS A 290 8.03 -15.27 -4.81
N GLU A 291 7.82 -14.22 -5.61
CA GLU A 291 8.92 -13.42 -6.15
C GLU A 291 9.62 -12.58 -5.07
N PHE A 292 8.89 -12.09 -4.06
CA PHE A 292 9.51 -11.46 -2.89
C PHE A 292 10.46 -12.43 -2.18
N ASN A 293 9.98 -13.63 -1.85
CA ASN A 293 10.74 -14.66 -1.14
C ASN A 293 12.00 -15.07 -1.92
N ARG A 294 11.89 -15.22 -3.25
CA ARG A 294 13.01 -15.61 -4.14
C ARG A 294 14.09 -14.57 -4.32
N ASN A 295 13.77 -13.29 -4.12
CA ASN A 295 14.68 -12.18 -4.41
C ASN A 295 15.09 -11.47 -3.10
N PRO A 296 16.20 -11.85 -2.45
CA PRO A 296 16.65 -11.21 -1.20
C PRO A 296 17.03 -9.74 -1.37
N GLY A 297 17.27 -9.29 -2.60
CA GLY A 297 17.47 -7.88 -2.95
C GLY A 297 16.22 -7.00 -2.78
N ILE A 298 15.01 -7.59 -2.76
CA ILE A 298 13.77 -6.88 -2.45
C ILE A 298 13.66 -6.74 -0.94
N ARG A 299 13.81 -5.51 -0.44
CA ARG A 299 13.89 -5.22 1.00
C ARG A 299 12.53 -5.09 1.65
N ALA A 300 11.51 -4.72 0.89
CA ALA A 300 10.16 -4.56 1.39
C ALA A 300 9.11 -5.00 0.36
N LEU A 301 7.97 -5.45 0.89
CA LEU A 301 6.78 -5.83 0.14
C LEU A 301 5.57 -5.10 0.74
N VAL A 302 4.72 -4.52 -0.09
CA VAL A 302 3.41 -3.95 0.32
C VAL A 302 2.34 -4.46 -0.64
N LEU A 303 1.44 -5.29 -0.16
CA LEU A 303 0.32 -5.83 -0.94
C LEU A 303 -1.02 -5.39 -0.36
N CYS A 304 -1.94 -5.04 -1.25
CA CYS A 304 -3.37 -4.96 -0.97
C CYS A 304 -4.07 -5.89 -1.95
N PRO A 305 -4.25 -7.19 -1.64
CA PRO A 305 -4.95 -8.11 -2.53
C PRO A 305 -6.35 -7.58 -2.83
N CYS A 306 -6.75 -7.43 -4.10
CA CYS A 306 -8.03 -6.78 -4.40
C CYS A 306 -9.15 -7.79 -4.66
N CYS A 307 -8.83 -8.99 -5.16
CA CYS A 307 -9.82 -10.03 -5.49
C CYS A 307 -9.44 -11.36 -4.85
N MET A 308 -10.46 -12.09 -4.40
CA MET A 308 -10.29 -13.49 -3.98
C MET A 308 -10.02 -14.38 -5.22
N PRO A 309 -9.27 -15.48 -5.06
CA PRO A 309 -9.13 -16.49 -6.10
C PRO A 309 -10.50 -16.99 -6.58
N LYS A 310 -10.59 -17.40 -7.85
CA LYS A 310 -11.84 -17.95 -8.41
C LYS A 310 -12.17 -19.26 -7.70
N LYS A 311 -13.41 -19.75 -7.85
CA LYS A 311 -13.86 -21.00 -7.20
C LYS A 311 -12.93 -22.19 -7.48
N ASN A 312 -12.38 -22.26 -8.70
CA ASN A 312 -11.51 -23.34 -9.14
C ASN A 312 -10.09 -23.26 -8.54
N ASP A 313 -9.69 -22.08 -8.07
CA ASP A 313 -8.36 -21.81 -7.50
C ASP A 313 -8.40 -21.83 -5.95
N GLY A 314 -9.33 -22.58 -5.36
CA GLY A 314 -9.51 -22.67 -3.91
C GLY A 314 -10.44 -21.62 -3.29
N GLY A 315 -10.95 -20.65 -4.04
CA GLY A 315 -11.86 -19.61 -3.53
C GLY A 315 -13.16 -20.16 -2.90
N LEU A 316 -13.64 -21.31 -3.36
CA LEU A 316 -14.82 -21.98 -2.79
C LEU A 316 -14.58 -22.47 -1.35
N ARG A 317 -13.35 -22.88 -1.03
CA ARG A 317 -12.99 -23.35 0.32
C ARG A 317 -12.99 -22.19 1.31
N LEU A 318 -12.50 -21.01 0.91
CA LEU A 318 -12.45 -19.82 1.78
C LEU A 318 -13.84 -19.28 2.11
N THR A 319 -14.76 -19.23 1.15
CA THR A 319 -16.15 -18.81 1.41
C THR A 319 -16.89 -19.77 2.32
N THR A 320 -16.66 -21.08 2.16
CA THR A 320 -17.22 -22.11 3.03
C THR A 320 -16.64 -22.02 4.44
N LEU A 321 -15.33 -21.81 4.57
CA LEU A 321 -14.65 -21.62 5.85
C LEU A 321 -15.14 -20.35 6.57
N ALA A 322 -15.25 -19.22 5.87
CA ALA A 322 -15.79 -17.97 6.44
C ALA A 322 -17.20 -18.15 7.00
N ARG A 323 -18.05 -18.92 6.31
CA ARG A 323 -19.40 -19.24 6.80
C ARG A 323 -19.36 -20.08 8.08
N ARG A 324 -18.45 -21.05 8.17
CA ARG A 324 -18.25 -21.89 9.37
C ARG A 324 -17.73 -21.09 10.57
N LEU A 325 -16.90 -20.09 10.32
CA LEU A 325 -16.35 -19.21 11.36
C LEU A 325 -17.35 -18.15 11.87
N LYS A 326 -18.62 -18.19 11.43
CA LYS A 326 -19.75 -17.38 11.96
C LYS A 326 -19.33 -15.96 12.36
N TYR A 327 -18.76 -15.20 11.41
CA TYR A 327 -18.37 -13.78 11.55
C TYR A 327 -16.98 -13.46 12.14
N ALA A 328 -16.20 -14.44 12.62
CA ALA A 328 -14.85 -14.17 13.13
C ALA A 328 -13.89 -13.66 12.04
N ALA A 329 -14.09 -14.08 10.79
CA ALA A 329 -13.33 -13.59 9.64
C ALA A 329 -14.15 -13.61 8.36
N SER A 330 -13.99 -12.59 7.54
CA SER A 330 -14.49 -12.56 6.17
C SER A 330 -13.69 -13.49 5.26
N ALA A 331 -14.29 -13.95 4.15
CA ALA A 331 -13.57 -14.71 3.13
C ALA A 331 -12.36 -13.92 2.57
N TYR A 332 -12.48 -12.59 2.53
CA TYR A 332 -11.39 -11.69 2.17
C TYR A 332 -10.25 -11.69 3.19
N GLN A 333 -10.56 -11.57 4.49
CA GLN A 333 -9.54 -11.62 5.54
C GLN A 333 -8.85 -12.99 5.58
N LEU A 334 -9.59 -14.09 5.42
CA LEU A 334 -9.01 -15.43 5.30
C LEU A 334 -8.08 -15.54 4.09
N TRP A 335 -8.42 -14.88 2.98
CA TRP A 335 -7.54 -14.80 1.81
C TRP A 335 -6.26 -14.02 2.13
N CYS A 336 -6.37 -12.84 2.73
CA CYS A 336 -5.21 -12.06 3.16
C CYS A 336 -4.31 -12.85 4.12
N TRP A 337 -4.88 -13.59 5.07
CA TRP A 337 -4.13 -14.48 5.96
C TRP A 337 -3.42 -15.59 5.20
N THR A 338 -4.08 -16.21 4.22
CA THR A 338 -3.47 -17.25 3.38
C THR A 338 -2.24 -16.73 2.66
N VAL A 339 -2.34 -15.56 2.01
CA VAL A 339 -1.21 -14.91 1.32
C VAL A 339 -0.12 -14.49 2.32
N PHE A 340 -0.51 -13.92 3.46
CA PHE A 340 0.42 -13.50 4.51
C PHE A 340 1.28 -14.66 5.04
N HIS A 341 0.68 -15.84 5.23
CA HIS A 341 1.39 -17.02 5.69
C HIS A 341 2.36 -17.62 4.66
N GLN A 342 2.34 -17.17 3.40
CA GLN A 342 3.30 -17.59 2.39
C GLN A 342 4.62 -16.80 2.48
N ILE A 343 4.69 -15.71 3.25
CA ILE A 343 5.93 -14.93 3.42
C ILE A 343 6.93 -15.74 4.25
N ASP A 344 8.17 -15.86 3.77
CA ASP A 344 9.22 -16.56 4.51
C ASP A 344 9.67 -15.76 5.75
N ARG A 345 9.12 -16.14 6.90
CA ARG A 345 9.41 -15.53 8.20
C ARG A 345 10.85 -15.71 8.69
N LYS A 346 11.61 -16.64 8.10
CA LYS A 346 13.05 -16.76 8.42
C LYS A 346 13.83 -15.57 7.87
N GLN A 347 13.33 -14.97 6.80
CA GLN A 347 14.04 -13.94 6.05
C GLN A 347 13.38 -12.56 6.15
N ALA A 348 12.13 -12.48 6.62
CA ALA A 348 11.38 -11.24 6.74
C ALA A 348 10.54 -11.16 8.02
N SER A 349 10.44 -9.96 8.58
CA SER A 349 9.35 -9.59 9.48
C SER A 349 8.16 -9.16 8.63
N SER A 350 6.95 -9.53 9.02
CA SER A 350 5.74 -9.25 8.26
C SER A 350 4.57 -8.98 9.19
N ASP A 351 3.65 -8.13 8.76
CA ASP A 351 2.43 -7.83 9.50
C ASP A 351 1.22 -7.63 8.57
N LEU A 352 0.03 -7.66 9.17
CA LEU A 352 -1.27 -7.43 8.54
C LEU A 352 -1.87 -6.15 9.12
N LEU A 353 -1.92 -5.10 8.31
CA LEU A 353 -2.48 -3.81 8.75
C LEU A 353 -3.90 -3.63 8.19
N GLN A 354 -4.84 -3.27 9.05
CA GLN A 354 -6.12 -2.74 8.60
C GLN A 354 -6.05 -1.22 8.56
N ASP A 355 -6.36 -0.65 7.39
CA ASP A 355 -6.37 0.78 7.17
C ASP A 355 -7.81 1.32 7.30
N PRO A 356 -8.12 2.17 8.30
CA PRO A 356 -9.46 2.71 8.48
C PRO A 356 -9.86 3.72 7.38
N HIS A 357 -8.90 4.28 6.66
CA HIS A 357 -9.11 5.25 5.59
C HIS A 357 -9.18 4.59 4.21
N MET A 358 -8.84 3.32 4.07
CA MET A 358 -9.05 2.63 2.80
C MET A 358 -10.55 2.38 2.55
N ILE A 359 -11.14 3.22 1.69
CA ILE A 359 -12.56 3.13 1.34
C ILE A 359 -12.80 1.90 0.49
N THR A 360 -13.78 1.10 0.91
CA THR A 360 -14.31 0.03 0.07
C THR A 360 -15.67 0.50 -0.41
N THR A 361 -15.85 0.53 -1.73
CA THR A 361 -16.96 1.21 -2.41
C THR A 361 -18.33 0.55 -2.21
N LYS A 362 -18.60 -0.07 -1.07
CA LYS A 362 -19.86 -0.76 -0.82
C LYS A 362 -20.80 0.08 0.03
N LYS A 363 -22.08 0.00 -0.34
CA LYS A 363 -23.23 0.46 0.43
C LYS A 363 -23.07 0.07 1.91
N ALA A 364 -23.46 0.97 2.81
CA ALA A 364 -23.59 0.68 4.23
C ALA A 364 -24.26 -0.69 4.42
N GLY A 365 -23.58 -1.63 5.09
CA GLY A 365 -24.07 -3.00 5.32
C GLY A 365 -23.36 -4.12 4.55
N ALA A 366 -22.46 -3.84 3.61
CA ALA A 366 -21.64 -4.90 3.05
C ALA A 366 -20.57 -5.37 4.05
N LYS A 367 -20.69 -6.62 4.49
CA LYS A 367 -19.94 -7.23 5.61
C LYS A 367 -18.41 -7.23 5.48
N HIS A 368 -17.80 -6.82 4.36
CA HIS A 368 -16.36 -7.05 4.12
C HIS A 368 -15.68 -5.85 3.47
N ALA A 369 -15.01 -5.04 4.29
CA ALA A 369 -14.09 -4.02 3.83
C ALA A 369 -12.80 -4.67 3.30
N LYS A 370 -12.42 -4.37 2.06
CA LYS A 370 -11.09 -4.60 1.49
C LYS A 370 -10.13 -3.49 1.93
N ASN A 371 -9.76 -3.50 3.21
CA ASN A 371 -8.87 -2.51 3.80
C ASN A 371 -7.66 -3.15 4.49
N THR A 372 -7.38 -4.41 4.18
CA THR A 372 -6.27 -5.16 4.78
C THR A 372 -5.08 -5.14 3.84
N PHE A 373 -3.97 -4.63 4.35
CA PHE A 373 -2.65 -4.69 3.76
C PHE A 373 -1.82 -5.81 4.35
N ILE A 374 -1.01 -6.41 3.50
CA ILE A 374 0.07 -7.32 3.88
C ILE A 374 1.36 -6.55 3.62
N TYR A 375 2.21 -6.41 4.62
CA TYR A 375 3.55 -5.89 4.36
C TYR A 375 4.62 -6.77 4.97
N ALA A 376 5.78 -6.80 4.33
CA ALA A 376 6.95 -7.50 4.80
C ALA A 376 8.19 -6.66 4.64
N ARG A 377 9.15 -6.83 5.55
CA ARG A 377 10.46 -6.20 5.57
C ARG A 377 11.51 -7.26 5.81
N ARG A 378 12.53 -7.31 4.94
CA ARG A 378 13.65 -8.25 5.12
C ARG A 378 14.37 -7.98 6.44
N LEU A 379 14.69 -9.07 7.13
CA LEU A 379 15.53 -8.99 8.32
C LEU A 379 16.96 -8.62 7.93
N PRO A 380 17.68 -7.84 8.75
CA PRO A 380 19.09 -7.59 8.50
C PRO A 380 19.88 -8.90 8.55
N SER A 381 20.86 -9.09 7.66
CA SER A 381 21.65 -10.34 7.51
C SER A 381 22.25 -10.87 8.82
N SER A 382 22.65 -9.97 9.73
CA SER A 382 23.19 -10.32 11.05
C SER A 382 22.20 -11.04 11.98
N LYS A 383 20.90 -11.05 11.65
CA LYS A 383 19.84 -11.73 12.41
C LYS A 383 19.35 -13.02 11.73
N CYS A 384 19.87 -13.39 10.54
CA CYS A 384 19.66 -14.74 9.99
C CYS A 384 20.45 -15.67 10.94
N ARG A 385 19.79 -16.21 12.00
CA ARG A 385 20.39 -17.17 12.94
C ARG A 385 20.81 -18.40 12.12
N THR A 386 22.06 -18.42 11.67
CA THR A 386 22.68 -19.67 11.21
C THR A 386 22.65 -20.63 12.38
N ARG A 387 22.18 -21.85 12.16
CA ARG A 387 22.30 -22.88 13.19
C ARG A 387 23.79 -23.03 13.53
N PRO A 388 24.17 -23.19 14.81
CA PRO A 388 25.54 -23.50 15.17
C PRO A 388 25.96 -24.77 14.41
N GLY A 389 26.85 -24.64 13.43
CA GLY A 389 27.30 -25.77 12.59
C GLY A 389 27.54 -25.46 11.11
N ASP A 390 26.96 -24.39 10.55
CA ASP A 390 27.24 -24.00 9.16
C ASP A 390 28.54 -23.18 9.06
N SER A 391 29.56 -23.79 8.46
CA SER A 391 30.90 -23.21 8.33
C SER A 391 30.93 -22.00 7.40
N LYS A 392 31.79 -21.05 7.79
CA LYS A 392 31.94 -19.69 7.28
C LYS A 392 32.33 -19.65 5.80
N GLN A 393 31.50 -19.01 4.98
CA GLN A 393 31.94 -18.40 3.73
C GLN A 393 31.78 -16.89 3.90
N ASN A 394 32.93 -16.20 3.96
CA ASN A 394 33.03 -14.77 4.21
C ASN A 394 32.78 -14.02 2.91
N ASP A 395 31.53 -13.58 2.70
CA ASP A 395 31.26 -12.45 1.83
C ASP A 395 30.25 -11.50 2.52
N PRO A 396 30.61 -10.23 2.79
CA PRO A 396 29.73 -9.29 3.50
C PRO A 396 28.59 -8.76 2.61
N VAL A 397 28.52 -9.16 1.35
CA VAL A 397 27.51 -8.70 0.39
C VAL A 397 26.57 -9.86 0.07
N PHE A 398 25.58 -10.04 0.94
CA PHE A 398 24.51 -11.05 0.85
C PHE A 398 24.97 -12.50 1.10
N CYS A 399 24.53 -13.08 2.22
CA CYS A 399 24.60 -14.52 2.46
C CYS A 399 23.72 -15.22 1.41
N GLU A 400 24.31 -15.86 0.40
CA GLU A 400 23.60 -16.59 -0.67
C GLU A 400 22.73 -17.77 -0.17
N ARG A 401 22.74 -18.07 1.13
CA ARG A 401 21.86 -19.08 1.76
C ARG A 401 20.56 -18.51 2.38
N CYS A 402 20.36 -17.19 2.38
CA CYS A 402 19.06 -16.53 2.62
C CYS A 402 18.61 -15.88 1.29
#